data_AF-A0A9N9JJT0-F1
#
_entry.id   AF-A0A9N9JJT0-F1
#
_cell.length_a   1.000
_cell.length_b   1.000
_cell.length_c   1.000
_cell.angle_alpha   90.00
_cell.angle_beta   90.00
_cell.angle_gamma   90.00
#
_symmetry.space_group_name_H-M   'P 1'
#
loop_
_entity.id
_entity.type
_entity.pdbx_description
1 polymer ?
#
loop_
_entity_poly.entity_id
_entity_poly.type
_entity_poly.pdbx_seq_one_letter_code
_entity_poly.pdbx_strand_id
1 'polypeptide(L)' 'FIYYQENSIRLGQIRAIVLANEILKLKIQKIIKFDELPKNIQSNNHQVSSQLGE' A
#
# COMPACT_ATOMS: atom_id res chain seq x y z
N PHE A 1 -16.02 -6.79 0.32
CA PHE A 1 -15.10 -5.72 -0.10
C PHE A 1 -14.68 -5.97 -1.54
N ILE A 2 -14.64 -4.94 -2.40
CA ILE A 2 -14.27 -5.08 -3.82
C ILE A 2 -12.82 -4.62 -4.00
N TYR A 3 -11.97 -5.52 -4.49
CA TYR A 3 -10.57 -5.25 -4.80
C TYR A 3 -10.40 -5.00 -6.28
N TYR A 4 -9.54 -4.04 -6.62
CA TYR A 4 -9.11 -3.73 -7.97
C TYR A 4 -7.65 -4.13 -8.14
N GLN A 5 -7.36 -4.85 -9.22
CA GLN A 5 -6.01 -5.22 -9.62
C GLN A 5 -5.81 -4.90 -11.10
N GLU A 6 -4.86 -4.01 -11.40
CA GLU A 6 -4.46 -3.68 -12.77
C GLU A 6 -3.06 -4.22 -13.03
N ASN A 7 -2.97 -5.16 -13.98
CA ASN A 7 -1.71 -5.74 -14.49
C ASN A 7 -0.69 -6.12 -13.40
N SER A 8 -1.17 -6.55 -12.23
CA SER A 8 -0.35 -6.95 -11.07
C SER A 8 0.49 -5.84 -10.41
N ILE A 9 0.41 -4.60 -10.92
CA ILE A 9 1.18 -3.43 -10.45
C ILE A 9 0.36 -2.60 -9.47
N ARG A 10 -0.95 -2.45 -9.70
CA ARG A 10 -1.82 -1.64 -8.83
C ARG A 10 -2.82 -2.54 -8.14
N LEU A 11 -2.62 -2.73 -6.84
CA LEU A 11 -3.59 -3.37 -5.96
C LEU A 11 -4.24 -2.30 -5.08
N GLY A 12 -5.56 -2.37 -4.94
CA GLY A 12 -6.23 -1.47 -4.02
C GLY A 12 -7.68 -1.84 -3.76
N GLN A 13 -8.22 -1.24 -2.73
CA GLN A 13 -9.63 -1.36 -2.39
C GLN A 13 -10.41 -0.24 -3.07
N ILE A 14 -11.48 -0.58 -3.79
CA ILE A 14 -12.39 0.43 -4.32
C ILE A 14 -13.15 1.05 -3.15
N ARG A 15 -13.04 2.38 -3.00
CA ARG A 15 -13.75 3.17 -1.98
C ARG A 15 -15.00 3.83 -2.52
N ALA A 16 -14.96 4.27 -3.76
CA ALA A 16 -16.11 4.85 -4.44
C ALA A 16 -15.94 4.81 -5.96
N ILE A 17 -17.07 4.84 -6.66
CA ILE A 17 -17.15 5.16 -8.08
C ILE A 17 -17.83 6.52 -8.15
N VAL A 18 -17.19 7.50 -8.80
CA VAL A 18 -17.72 8.87 -8.91
C VAL A 18 -17.79 9.29 -10.36
N LEU A 19 -18.87 9.93 -10.76
CA LEU A 19 -18.97 10.60 -12.06
C LEU A 19 -18.41 12.02 -11.91
N ALA A 20 -17.44 12.38 -12.75
CA ALA A 20 -16.87 13.72 -12.76
C ALA A 20 -16.50 14.13 -14.19
N ASN A 21 -17.08 15.24 -14.66
CA ASN A 21 -16.93 15.74 -16.03
C ASN A 21 -17.29 14.67 -17.07
N GLU A 22 -18.46 14.03 -16.94
CA GLU A 22 -18.93 12.93 -17.81
C GLU A 22 -18.04 11.67 -17.83
N ILE A 23 -17.04 11.58 -16.95
CA ILE A 23 -16.12 10.44 -16.85
C ILE A 23 -16.32 9.73 -15.51
N LEU A 24 -16.53 8.41 -15.55
CA LEU A 24 -16.50 7.57 -14.36
C LEU A 24 -15.08 7.42 -13.85
N LYS A 25 -14.86 7.79 -12.58
CA LYS A 25 -13.57 7.71 -11.89
C LYS A 25 -13.68 6.77 -10.70
N LEU A 26 -12.66 5.95 -10.51
CA LEU A 26 -12.53 5.09 -9.34
C LEU A 26 -11.71 5.81 -8.27
N LYS A 27 -12.26 5.94 -7.06
CA LYS A 27 -11.48 6.26 -5.86
C LYS A 27 -10.97 4.95 -5.27
N ILE A 28 -9.65 4.77 -5.30
CA ILE A 28 -8.99 3.54 -4.85
C ILE A 28 -8.11 3.88 -3.64
N GLN A 29 -8.28 3.13 -2.55
CA GLN A 29 -7.27 3.09 -1.50
C GLN A 29 -6.17 2.12 -1.93
N LYS A 30 -4.98 2.66 -2.22
CA LYS A 30 -3.82 1.87 -2.63
C LYS A 30 -3.40 0.93 -1.50
N ILE A 31 -3.14 -0.32 -1.85
CA ILE A 31 -2.46 -1.29 -1.00
C ILE A 31 -1.04 -1.42 -1.56
N ILE A 32 -0.04 -1.14 -0.73
CA ILE A 32 1.38 -1.21 -1.10
C ILE A 32 1.96 -2.54 -0.65
N LYS A 33 2.82 -3.12 -1.50
CA LYS A 33 3.62 -4.31 -1.12
C LYS A 33 4.77 -3.87 -0.21
N PHE A 34 5.33 -4.82 0.55
CA PHE A 34 6.46 -4.55 1.43
C PHE A 34 7.65 -3.94 0.67
N ASP A 35 7.96 -4.47 -0.51
CA ASP A 35 9.06 -3.99 -1.35
C ASP A 35 8.83 -2.59 -1.94
N GLU A 36 7.57 -2.10 -1.93
CA GLU A 36 7.19 -0.75 -2.36
C GLU A 36 7.19 0.27 -1.21
N LEU A 37 7.38 -0.17 0.04
CA LEU A 37 7.46 0.73 1.17
C LEU A 37 8.69 1.66 1.04
N PRO A 38 8.59 2.91 1.49
CA PRO A 38 9.76 3.76 1.65
C PRO A 38 10.85 3.08 2.49
N LYS A 39 12.13 3.21 2.10
CA LYS A 39 13.26 2.50 2.76
C LYS A 39 13.34 2.73 4.27
N ASN A 40 12.96 3.92 4.72
CA ASN A 40 12.91 4.29 6.14
C ASN A 40 11.77 3.60 6.94
N ILE A 41 10.83 2.97 6.24
CA ILE A 41 9.72 2.18 6.82
C ILE A 41 9.98 0.67 6.62
N GLN A 42 10.68 0.29 5.54
CA GLN A 42 11.17 -1.08 5.32
C GLN A 42 12.18 -1.50 6.37
N SER A 43 13.04 -0.58 6.80
CA SER A 43 14.05 -0.80 7.82
C SER A 43 13.46 -0.70 9.23
N ASN A 44 12.39 -1.45 9.50
CA ASN A 44 12.24 -2.06 10.81
C ASN A 44 13.01 -3.40 10.80
N ASN A 45 14.26 -3.36 10.30
CA ASN A 45 15.29 -4.17 10.91
C ASN A 45 15.30 -3.66 12.34
N HIS A 46 14.56 -4.35 13.21
CA HIS A 46 14.88 -4.39 14.62
C HIS A 46 16.39 -4.54 14.64
N GLN A 47 17.10 -3.42 14.88
CA GLN A 47 18.39 -3.52 15.50
C GLN A 47 18.09 -4.43 16.67
N VAL A 48 18.70 -5.61 16.61
CA VAL A 48 18.92 -6.50 17.73
C VAL A 48 19.74 -5.66 18.70
N SER A 49 19.07 -4.71 19.35
CA SER A 49 19.57 -3.93 20.43
C SER A 49 19.59 -4.89 21.61
N SER A 50 20.79 -5.05 22.13
CA SER A 50 21.21 -5.90 23.24
C SER A 50 21.38 -7.40 22.94
N GLN A 51 22.42 -7.72 22.15
CA GLN A 51 23.42 -8.61 22.73
C GLN A 51 23.92 -7.99 24.05
N LEU A 52 23.98 -8.80 25.10
CA LEU A 52 24.80 -8.59 26.30
C LEU A 52 24.41 -7.40 27.20
N GLY A 53 23.40 -7.63 28.04
CA GLY A 53 23.36 -7.08 29.39
C GLY A 53 23.51 -8.25 30.35
N GLU A 54 24.67 -8.30 31.01
CA GLU A 54 25.15 -9.13 32.13
C GLU A 54 24.25 -10.23 32.72
#